data_AF-A0A951FDA5-F1
#
_entry.id   AF-A0A951FDA5-F1
#
_cell.length_a   1.000
_cell.length_b   1.000
_cell.length_c   1.000
_cell.angle_alpha   90.00
_cell.angle_beta   90.00
_cell.angle_gamma   90.00
#
_symmetry.space_group_name_H-M   'P 1'
#
loop_
_entity.id
_entity.type
_entity.pdbx_description
1 polymer ?
#
loop_
_entity_poly.entity_id
_entity_poly.type
_entity_poly.pdbx_seq_one_letter_code
_entity_poly.pdbx_strand_id
1 'polypeptide(L)'
;MEGGPIFVGGADRSGKTLMRLSLSAHPNIAMTRRTYMWTYFYGRYGDLSQRANLDRCLAAMLQHAPMLVLKPDPARIRCEFGLGEPSYARLFALFHGHHAERLGKPR
;
A
#
# COMPACT_ATOMS: atom_id res chain seq x y z
N MET A 1 5.49 18.47 -9.83
CA MET A 1 4.70 17.90 -8.71
C MET A 1 3.93 16.71 -9.27
N GLU A 2 4.50 15.52 -9.15
CA GLU A 2 3.83 14.30 -9.63
C GLU A 2 2.71 13.94 -8.65
N GLY A 3 1.52 13.65 -9.18
CA GLY A 3 0.29 13.59 -8.37
C GLY A 3 0.33 12.50 -7.30
N GLY A 4 -0.02 12.87 -6.06
CA GLY A 4 -0.08 11.96 -4.90
C GLY A 4 -1.14 10.84 -5.02
N PRO A 5 -1.31 9.99 -4.00
CA PRO A 5 -2.21 8.82 -4.09
C PRO A 5 -3.67 9.18 -4.39
N ILE A 6 -4.37 8.31 -5.11
CA ILE A 6 -5.82 8.45 -5.38
C ILE A 6 -6.59 7.62 -4.37
N PHE A 7 -7.42 8.28 -3.55
CA PHE A 7 -8.32 7.60 -2.61
C PHE A 7 -9.74 7.58 -3.16
N VAL A 8 -10.34 6.39 -3.24
CA VAL A 8 -11.76 6.22 -3.60
C VAL A 8 -12.56 5.92 -2.34
N GLY A 9 -13.35 6.90 -1.89
CA GLY A 9 -14.23 6.82 -0.71
C GLY A 9 -15.72 6.90 -1.04
N GLY A 10 -16.58 6.67 -0.05
CA GLY A 10 -18.04 6.81 -0.17
C GLY A 10 -18.84 5.74 0.60
N ALA A 11 -20.13 6.02 0.82
CA ALA A 11 -21.07 5.13 1.52
C ALA A 11 -21.21 3.76 0.86
N ASP A 12 -21.69 2.74 1.57
CA ASP A 12 -21.84 1.41 0.96
C ASP A 12 -22.78 1.45 -0.27
N ARG A 13 -22.50 0.61 -1.27
CA ARG A 13 -23.25 0.52 -2.54
C ARG A 13 -23.32 1.81 -3.39
N SER A 14 -22.44 2.79 -3.16
CA SER A 14 -22.37 4.05 -3.93
C SER A 14 -21.53 4.00 -5.23
N GLY A 15 -21.35 2.84 -5.86
CA GLY A 15 -20.58 2.73 -7.11
C GLY A 15 -19.05 2.77 -7.01
N LYS A 16 -18.46 2.78 -5.80
CA LYS A 16 -16.99 2.77 -5.59
C LYS A 16 -16.25 1.67 -6.35
N THR A 17 -16.87 0.49 -6.48
CA THR A 17 -16.28 -0.63 -7.22
C THR A 17 -16.13 -0.30 -8.69
N LEU A 18 -17.17 0.28 -9.31
CA LEU A 18 -17.12 0.71 -10.71
C LEU A 18 -16.05 1.78 -10.90
N MET A 19 -16.06 2.82 -10.06
CA MET A 19 -15.04 3.90 -10.12
C MET A 19 -13.61 3.36 -10.04
N ARG A 20 -13.34 2.44 -9.11
CA ARG A 20 -12.03 1.79 -8.98
C ARG A 20 -11.66 1.00 -10.24
N LEU A 21 -12.60 0.26 -10.83
CA LEU A 21 -12.35 -0.51 -12.06
C LEU A 21 -12.08 0.39 -13.25
N SER A 22 -12.85 1.48 -13.41
CA SER A 22 -12.62 2.49 -14.47
C SER A 22 -11.23 3.11 -14.35
N LEU A 23 -10.79 3.50 -13.15
CA LEU A 23 -9.43 4.00 -12.92
C LEU A 23 -8.36 2.93 -13.16
N SER A 24 -8.64 1.67 -12.82
CA SER A 24 -7.72 0.55 -13.07
C SER A 24 -7.45 0.32 -14.56
N ALA A 25 -8.39 0.70 -15.44
CA ALA A 25 -8.25 0.57 -16.89
C ALA A 25 -7.31 1.65 -17.48
N HIS A 26 -7.05 2.74 -16.76
CA HIS A 26 -6.15 3.78 -17.23
C HIS A 26 -4.70 3.25 -17.29
N PRO A 27 -3.95 3.50 -18.39
CA PRO A 27 -2.59 2.97 -18.54
C PRO A 27 -1.64 3.48 -17.46
N ASN A 28 -1.86 4.71 -16.97
CA ASN A 28 -0.97 5.35 -16.00
C ASN A 28 -1.40 5.23 -14.54
N ILE A 29 -2.42 4.42 -14.19
CA ILE A 29 -2.95 4.35 -12.81
C ILE A 29 -3.10 2.89 -12.35
N ALA A 30 -2.44 2.53 -11.26
CA ALA A 30 -2.54 1.27 -10.55
C ALA A 30 -3.49 1.41 -9.36
N MET A 31 -4.67 0.82 -9.47
CA MET A 31 -5.61 0.72 -8.36
C MET A 31 -5.57 -0.67 -7.75
N THR A 32 -5.43 -0.75 -6.43
CA THR A 32 -5.53 -2.01 -5.70
C THR A 32 -6.97 -2.30 -5.29
N ARG A 33 -7.30 -3.58 -5.07
CA ARG A 33 -8.48 -3.93 -4.25
C ARG A 33 -8.27 -3.44 -2.81
N ARG A 34 -9.28 -3.63 -1.95
CA ARG A 34 -9.20 -3.22 -0.53
C ARG A 34 -8.02 -3.94 0.14
N THR A 35 -6.98 -3.20 0.48
CA THR A 35 -5.78 -3.69 1.18
C THR A 35 -5.94 -3.63 2.70
N TYR A 36 -6.87 -2.79 3.18
CA TYR A 36 -7.16 -2.59 4.60
C TYR A 36 -5.97 -2.10 5.45
N MET A 37 -4.90 -1.60 4.79
CA MET A 37 -3.67 -1.14 5.44
C MET A 37 -3.93 -0.13 6.56
N TRP A 38 -4.70 0.91 6.22
CA TRP A 38 -5.02 2.01 7.13
C TRP A 38 -5.89 1.55 8.32
N THR A 39 -6.86 0.67 8.12
CA THR A 39 -7.77 0.27 9.19
C THR A 39 -7.19 -0.81 10.10
N TYR A 40 -6.28 -1.66 9.60
CA TYR A 40 -5.75 -2.80 10.36
C TYR A 40 -4.35 -2.58 10.92
N PHE A 41 -3.51 -1.71 10.35
CA PHE A 41 -2.10 -1.62 10.74
C PHE A 41 -1.70 -0.24 11.23
N TYR A 42 -2.32 0.83 10.73
CA TYR A 42 -1.96 2.21 11.10
C TYR A 42 -1.99 2.41 12.62
N GLY A 43 -0.86 2.83 13.18
CA GLY A 43 -0.69 3.12 14.61
C GLY A 43 -0.65 1.90 15.54
N ARG A 44 -0.83 0.67 15.06
CA ARG A 44 -0.93 -0.53 15.94
C ARG A 44 0.40 -1.09 16.41
N TYR A 45 1.50 -0.77 15.72
CA TYR A 45 2.82 -1.33 16.01
C TYR A 45 3.77 -0.30 16.66
N GLY A 46 3.26 0.88 17.01
CA GLY A 46 4.06 1.99 17.54
C GLY A 46 4.87 2.69 16.46
N ASP A 47 6.00 3.27 16.87
CA ASP A 47 6.92 3.99 16.00
C ASP A 47 7.70 3.02 15.09
N LEU A 48 7.58 3.16 13.78
CA LEU A 48 8.25 2.31 12.79
C LEU A 48 9.73 2.67 12.59
N SER A 49 10.24 3.75 13.19
CA SER A 49 11.68 4.02 13.29
C SER A 49 12.41 2.91 14.05
N GLN A 50 11.70 2.25 14.96
CA GLN A 50 12.21 1.11 15.71
C GLN A 50 12.13 -0.15 14.85
N ARG A 51 13.29 -0.73 14.52
CA ARG A 51 13.39 -1.93 13.66
C ARG A 51 12.47 -3.07 14.11
N ALA A 52 12.36 -3.32 15.41
CA ALA A 52 11.48 -4.35 15.95
C ALA A 52 9.98 -4.08 15.66
N ASN A 53 9.55 -2.82 15.65
CA ASN A 53 8.18 -2.44 15.32
C ASN A 53 7.90 -2.62 13.83
N LEU A 54 8.83 -2.19 12.99
CA LEU A 54 8.78 -2.42 11.54
C LEU A 54 8.67 -3.91 11.22
N ASP A 55 9.55 -4.75 11.80
CA ASP A 55 9.56 -6.18 11.51
C ASP A 55 8.26 -6.87 11.95
N ARG A 56 7.70 -6.50 13.11
CA ARG A 56 6.38 -7.00 13.55
C ARG A 56 5.25 -6.55 12.63
N CYS A 57 5.23 -5.28 12.24
CA CYS A 57 4.22 -4.73 11.34
C CYS A 57 4.28 -5.43 9.97
N LEU A 58 5.48 -5.52 9.39
CA LEU A 58 5.69 -6.14 8.10
C LEU A 58 5.32 -7.63 8.12
N ALA A 59 5.73 -8.37 9.15
CA ALA A 59 5.35 -9.77 9.30
C ALA A 59 3.83 -9.97 9.35
N ALA A 60 3.11 -9.12 10.10
CA ALA A 60 1.66 -9.18 10.17
C ALA A 60 0.99 -8.82 8.84
N MET A 61 1.52 -7.82 8.12
CA MET A 61 1.03 -7.46 6.79
C MET A 61 1.22 -8.61 5.78
N LEU A 62 2.31 -9.35 5.85
CA LEU A 62 2.58 -10.51 4.98
C LEU A 62 1.69 -11.71 5.31
N GLN A 63 1.12 -11.80 6.50
CA GLN A 63 0.14 -12.83 6.87
C GLN A 63 -1.29 -12.44 6.47
N HIS A 64 -1.52 -11.20 6.06
CA HIS A 64 -2.85 -10.71 5.70
C HIS A 64 -3.17 -10.99 4.22
N ALA A 65 -4.11 -11.89 3.95
CA ALA A 65 -4.42 -12.35 2.59
C ALA A 65 -4.63 -11.23 1.54
N PRO A 66 -5.33 -10.11 1.84
CA PRO A 66 -5.44 -8.98 0.90
C PRO A 66 -4.11 -8.36 0.47
N MET A 67 -3.08 -8.42 1.32
CA MET A 67 -1.75 -7.87 1.03
C MET A 67 -0.97 -8.75 0.07
N LEU A 68 -1.13 -10.07 0.17
CA LEU A 68 -0.41 -11.04 -0.66
C LEU A 68 -0.73 -10.91 -2.15
N VAL A 69 -1.93 -10.42 -2.49
CA VAL A 69 -2.34 -10.12 -3.88
C VAL A 69 -1.40 -9.10 -4.53
N LEU A 70 -0.81 -8.20 -3.74
CA LEU A 70 0.14 -7.23 -4.25
C LEU A 70 1.46 -7.88 -4.65
N LYS A 71 1.76 -9.10 -4.21
CA LYS A 71 3.06 -9.79 -4.35
C LYS A 71 4.21 -8.96 -3.73
N PRO A 72 4.14 -8.64 -2.43
CA PRO A 72 5.17 -7.84 -1.78
C PRO A 72 6.51 -8.59 -1.71
N ASP A 73 7.60 -7.86 -1.90
CA ASP A 73 8.95 -8.35 -1.63
C ASP A 73 9.42 -7.78 -0.27
N PRO A 74 9.47 -8.60 0.79
CA PRO A 74 9.79 -8.12 2.12
C PRO A 74 11.26 -7.72 2.29
N ALA A 75 12.18 -8.24 1.47
CA ALA A 75 13.58 -7.83 1.52
C ALA A 75 13.73 -6.45 0.89
N ARG A 76 13.14 -6.25 -0.30
CA ARG A 76 13.13 -4.96 -1.00
C ARG A 76 12.43 -3.87 -0.17
N ILE A 77 11.26 -4.17 0.40
CA ILE A 77 10.51 -3.22 1.25
C ILE A 77 11.36 -2.77 2.44
N ARG A 78 12.06 -3.68 3.13
CA ARG A 78 12.92 -3.31 4.26
C ARG A 78 14.06 -2.38 3.85
N CYS A 79 14.73 -2.71 2.74
CA CYS A 79 15.84 -1.92 2.22
C CYS A 79 15.38 -0.50 1.88
N GLU A 80 14.33 -0.37 1.07
CA GLU A 80 13.83 0.94 0.63
C GLU A 80 13.18 1.73 1.78
N PHE A 81 12.53 1.06 2.74
CA PHE A 81 11.94 1.74 3.88
C PHE A 81 12.98 2.55 4.66
N GLY A 82 14.17 1.98 4.88
CA GLY A 82 15.27 2.64 5.59
C GLY A 82 15.86 3.87 4.89
N LEU A 83 15.58 4.08 3.59
CA LEU A 83 16.10 5.23 2.83
C LEU A 83 15.31 6.54 3.03
N GLY A 84 14.24 6.53 3.82
CA GLY A 84 13.43 7.73 4.03
C GLY A 84 12.73 7.73 5.38
N GLU A 85 11.79 8.66 5.55
CA GLU A 85 11.11 8.87 6.82
C GLU A 85 10.34 7.61 7.27
N PRO A 86 10.62 7.05 8.45
CA PRO A 86 10.09 5.77 8.88
C PRO A 86 8.63 5.88 9.38
N SER A 87 7.71 6.16 8.45
CA SER A 87 6.29 6.35 8.71
C SER A 87 5.43 5.23 8.12
N TYR A 88 4.22 5.03 8.68
CA TYR A 88 3.24 4.11 8.10
C TYR A 88 2.88 4.48 6.66
N ALA A 89 2.78 5.79 6.37
CA ALA A 89 2.51 6.28 5.02
C ALA A 89 3.59 5.85 4.04
N ARG A 90 4.88 5.94 4.42
CA ARG A 90 6.00 5.43 3.60
C ARG A 90 5.89 3.93 3.38
N LEU A 91 5.64 3.15 4.44
CA LEU A 91 5.51 1.70 4.32
C LEU A 91 4.41 1.34 3.32
N PHE A 92 3.23 1.94 3.45
CA PHE A 92 2.10 1.66 2.56
C PHE A 92 2.38 2.12 1.12
N ALA A 93 3.04 3.27 0.96
CA ALA A 93 3.47 3.76 -0.35
C ALA A 93 4.42 2.77 -1.05
N LEU A 94 5.34 2.12 -0.34
CA LEU A 94 6.23 1.10 -0.92
C LEU A 94 5.44 -0.11 -1.46
N PHE A 95 4.46 -0.61 -0.70
CA PHE A 95 3.61 -1.70 -1.19
C PHE A 95 2.86 -1.34 -2.48
N HIS A 96 2.32 -0.12 -2.54
CA HIS A 96 1.59 0.36 -3.71
C HIS A 96 2.52 0.69 -4.89
N GLY A 97 3.67 1.31 -4.63
CA GLY A 97 4.68 1.64 -5.64
C GLY A 97 5.25 0.40 -6.30
N HIS A 98 5.67 -0.60 -5.51
CA HIS A 98 6.15 -1.88 -6.06
C HIS A 98 5.05 -2.59 -6.86
N HIS A 99 3.78 -2.45 -6.46
CA HIS A 99 2.66 -3.02 -7.22
C HIS A 99 2.44 -2.29 -8.55
N ALA A 100 2.50 -0.96 -8.57
CA ALA A 100 2.41 -0.17 -9.78
C ALA A 100 3.54 -0.50 -10.77
N GLU A 101 4.78 -0.55 -10.27
CA GLU A 101 5.95 -0.97 -11.05
C GLU A 101 5.78 -2.34 -11.69
N ARG A 102 5.28 -3.33 -10.93
CA ARG A 102 4.99 -4.68 -11.47
C ARG A 102 3.94 -4.68 -12.57
N LEU A 103 3.01 -3.72 -12.55
CA LEU A 103 2.00 -3.56 -13.60
C LEU A 103 2.50 -2.72 -14.78
N GLY A 104 3.73 -2.23 -14.75
CA GLY A 104 4.27 -1.30 -15.74
C GLY A 104 3.60 0.07 -15.71
N LYS A 105 3.01 0.43 -14.56
CA LYS A 105 2.28 1.69 -14.38
C LYS A 105 3.11 2.67 -13.55
N PRO A 106 3.13 3.96 -13.91
CA PRO A 106 3.94 4.97 -13.24
C PRO A 106 3.44 5.33 -11.82
N ARG A 107 2.18 5.03 -11.48
CA ARG A 107 1.58 5.31 -10.16
C ARG A 107 0.36 4.47 -9.90
#